data_AF-A0A352Z5F3-F1
#
_entry.id   AF-A0A352Z5F3-F1
#
_cell.length_a   1.000
_cell.length_b   1.000
_cell.length_c   1.000
_cell.angle_alpha   90.00
_cell.angle_beta   90.00
_cell.angle_gamma   90.00
#
_symmetry.space_group_name_H-M   'P 1'
#
loop_
_entity.id
_entity.type
_entity.pdbx_description
1 polymer ?
#
loop_
_entity_poly.entity_id
_entity_poly.type
_entity_poly.pdbx_seq_one_letter_code
_entity_poly.pdbx_strand_id
1 'polypeptide(L)'
;MADFFDKVKEGISKGVSTVSIKSKEMLEANKIKGEIDNLQREKKADLEELGNTIYTMFREGKSYNEGIIQEKCEALLKIDSRIEEKEKELEKVHQEAQEALTRQKSSSSLCTCGAEIPPNAKFCGKCGTKL
;
A
#
# COMPACT_ATOMS: atom_id res chain seq x y z
N MET A 1 11.60 42.34 -10.82
CA MET A 1 11.61 41.27 -9.80
C MET A 1 10.32 40.45 -9.87
N ALA A 2 9.97 39.93 -11.05
CA ALA A 2 8.86 38.97 -11.22
C ALA A 2 9.38 37.52 -11.34
N ASP A 3 10.68 37.36 -11.65
CA ASP A 3 11.33 36.09 -11.96
C ASP A 3 11.50 35.13 -10.77
N PHE A 4 11.30 35.60 -9.53
CA PHE A 4 11.38 34.76 -8.33
C PHE A 4 10.09 33.98 -8.09
N PHE A 5 8.92 34.57 -8.37
CA PHE A 5 7.62 33.92 -8.17
C PHE A 5 7.33 32.89 -9.28
N ASP A 6 7.75 33.16 -10.51
CA ASP A 6 7.60 32.22 -11.63
C ASP A 6 8.49 30.96 -11.47
N LYS A 7 9.72 31.12 -10.96
CA LYS A 7 10.59 29.96 -10.65
C LYS A 7 10.09 29.10 -9.49
N VAL A 8 9.45 29.71 -8.48
CA VAL A 8 8.81 28.96 -7.38
C VAL A 8 7.58 28.20 -7.91
N LYS A 9 6.80 28.79 -8.82
CA LYS A 9 5.64 28.15 -9.46
C LYS A 9 6.03 26.97 -10.36
N GLU A 10 7.15 27.06 -11.07
CA GLU A 10 7.69 25.96 -11.89
C GLU A 10 8.36 24.85 -11.05
N GLY A 11 8.95 25.17 -9.89
CA GLY A 11 9.49 24.17 -8.95
C GLY A 11 8.40 23.40 -8.20
N ILE A 12 7.28 24.06 -7.90
CA ILE A 12 6.08 23.46 -7.29
C ILE A 12 5.42 22.47 -8.24
N SER A 13 5.31 22.77 -9.54
CA SER A 13 4.56 21.93 -10.48
C SER A 13 5.18 20.54 -10.75
N LYS A 14 6.52 20.41 -10.62
CA LYS A 14 7.22 19.12 -10.83
C LYS A 14 7.40 18.28 -9.56
N GLY A 15 7.39 18.90 -8.36
CA GLY A 15 7.54 18.20 -7.08
C GLY A 15 6.24 17.83 -6.37
N VAL A 16 5.15 18.58 -6.62
CA VAL A 16 3.86 18.38 -5.94
C VAL A 16 3.17 17.08 -6.33
N SER A 17 3.35 16.62 -7.57
CA SER A 17 2.61 15.47 -8.08
C SER A 17 3.15 14.13 -7.53
N THR A 18 4.44 14.02 -7.22
CA THR A 18 5.04 12.84 -6.56
C THR A 18 4.68 12.77 -5.07
N VAL A 19 4.74 13.91 -4.36
CA VAL A 19 4.38 13.98 -2.93
C VAL A 19 2.89 13.67 -2.74
N SER A 20 2.02 14.13 -3.64
CA SER A 20 0.60 13.83 -3.60
C SER A 20 0.31 12.33 -3.78
N ILE A 21 0.98 11.64 -4.71
CA ILE A 21 0.79 10.20 -4.94
C ILE A 21 1.21 9.40 -3.70
N LYS A 22 2.42 9.63 -3.18
CA LYS A 22 2.91 8.93 -1.99
C LYS A 22 2.05 9.20 -0.75
N SER A 23 1.53 10.41 -0.61
CA SER A 23 0.64 10.74 0.52
C SER A 23 -0.67 9.96 0.43
N LYS A 24 -1.27 9.85 -0.75
CA LYS A 24 -2.49 9.06 -0.97
C LYS A 24 -2.26 7.56 -0.72
N GLU A 25 -1.22 7.02 -1.33
CA GLU A 25 -0.78 5.64 -1.12
C GLU A 25 -0.60 5.34 0.37
N MET A 26 0.12 6.19 1.10
CA MET A 26 0.35 6.01 2.53
C MET A 26 -0.95 6.00 3.34
N LEU A 27 -1.90 6.90 3.04
CA LEU A 27 -3.17 6.95 3.76
C LEU A 27 -4.02 5.69 3.51
N GLU A 28 -4.14 5.27 2.26
CA GLU A 28 -4.88 4.07 1.87
C GLU A 28 -4.23 2.81 2.43
N ALA A 29 -2.91 2.69 2.33
CA ALA A 29 -2.15 1.58 2.90
C ALA A 29 -2.30 1.50 4.42
N ASN A 30 -2.26 2.62 5.14
CA ASN A 30 -2.46 2.62 6.60
C ASN A 30 -3.89 2.24 6.99
N LYS A 31 -4.89 2.66 6.20
CA LYS A 31 -6.28 2.23 6.43
C LYS A 31 -6.41 0.72 6.28
N ILE A 32 -5.90 0.15 5.18
CA ILE A 32 -5.96 -1.30 4.92
C ILE A 32 -5.18 -2.08 6.00
N LYS A 33 -3.98 -1.62 6.39
CA LYS A 33 -3.22 -2.22 7.49
C LYS A 33 -3.98 -2.20 8.81
N GLY A 34 -4.67 -1.11 9.13
CA GLY A 34 -5.53 -1.04 10.30
C GLY A 34 -6.69 -2.05 10.26
N GLU A 35 -7.28 -2.28 9.09
CA GLU A 35 -8.29 -3.33 8.88
C GLU A 35 -7.70 -4.74 9.06
N ILE A 36 -6.51 -5.01 8.51
CA ILE A 36 -5.78 -6.27 8.70
C ILE A 36 -5.49 -6.51 10.19
N ASP A 37 -4.97 -5.49 10.89
CA ASP A 37 -4.66 -5.57 12.31
C ASP A 37 -5.91 -5.88 13.16
N ASN A 38 -7.07 -5.32 12.78
CA ASN A 38 -8.35 -5.66 13.42
C ASN A 38 -8.73 -7.12 13.19
N LEU A 39 -8.66 -7.59 11.94
CA LEU A 39 -8.96 -8.99 11.59
C LEU A 39 -8.02 -9.98 12.28
N GLN A 40 -6.73 -9.65 12.38
CA GLN A 40 -5.76 -10.48 13.09
C GLN A 40 -6.05 -10.55 14.59
N ARG A 41 -6.50 -9.45 15.20
CA ARG A 41 -6.97 -9.44 16.59
C ARG A 41 -8.22 -10.31 16.77
N GLU A 42 -9.19 -10.19 15.86
CA GLU A 42 -10.41 -11.02 15.84
C GLU A 42 -10.05 -12.51 15.74
N LYS A 43 -9.20 -12.88 14.76
CA LYS A 43 -8.68 -14.25 14.60
C LYS A 43 -8.03 -14.77 15.88
N LYS A 44 -7.20 -13.95 16.52
CA LYS A 44 -6.50 -14.34 17.75
C LYS A 44 -7.51 -14.60 18.89
N ALA A 45 -8.50 -13.74 19.06
CA ALA A 45 -9.54 -13.91 20.06
C ALA A 45 -10.36 -15.19 19.82
N ASP A 46 -10.74 -15.47 18.57
CA ASP A 46 -11.49 -16.67 18.20
C ASP A 46 -10.69 -17.96 18.43
N LEU A 47 -9.38 -17.94 18.13
CA LEU A 47 -8.48 -19.07 18.43
C LEU A 47 -8.33 -19.31 19.93
N GLU A 48 -8.22 -18.25 20.73
CA GLU A 48 -8.18 -18.35 22.19
C GLU A 48 -9.50 -18.91 22.73
N GLU A 49 -10.66 -18.45 22.23
CA GLU A 49 -11.97 -18.96 22.61
C GLU A 49 -12.14 -20.45 22.23
N LEU A 50 -11.71 -20.83 21.03
CA LEU A 50 -11.71 -22.23 20.58
C LEU A 50 -10.84 -23.10 21.49
N GLY A 51 -9.62 -22.65 21.80
CA GLY A 51 -8.72 -23.36 22.72
C GLY A 51 -9.31 -23.52 24.11
N ASN A 52 -9.91 -22.46 24.66
CA ASN A 52 -10.60 -22.50 25.96
C ASN A 52 -11.78 -23.47 25.97
N THR A 53 -12.54 -23.50 24.88
CA THR A 53 -13.69 -24.41 24.70
C THR A 53 -13.22 -25.86 24.71
N ILE A 54 -12.21 -26.19 23.90
CA ILE A 54 -11.64 -27.54 23.81
C ILE A 54 -11.03 -27.96 25.15
N TYR A 55 -10.26 -27.07 25.79
CA TYR A 55 -9.64 -27.35 27.09
C TYR A 55 -10.68 -27.63 28.17
N THR A 56 -11.76 -26.85 28.20
CA THR A 56 -12.86 -27.03 29.17
C THR A 56 -13.57 -28.37 28.95
N MET A 57 -13.87 -28.72 27.70
CA MET A 57 -14.46 -30.01 27.36
C MET A 57 -13.57 -31.19 27.79
N PHE A 58 -12.26 -31.10 27.53
CA PHE A 58 -11.29 -32.10 27.94
C PHE A 58 -11.24 -32.25 29.47
N ARG A 59 -11.14 -31.14 30.20
CA ARG A 59 -11.06 -31.13 31.67
C ARG A 59 -12.31 -31.72 32.33
N GLU A 60 -13.48 -31.46 31.75
CA GLU A 60 -14.76 -31.95 32.26
C GLU A 60 -15.07 -33.40 31.83
N GLY A 61 -14.19 -34.03 31.05
CA GLY A 61 -14.39 -35.39 30.54
C GLY A 61 -15.59 -35.50 29.58
N LYS A 62 -16.01 -34.38 28.99
CA LYS A 62 -17.13 -34.33 28.04
C LYS A 62 -16.64 -34.73 26.66
N SER A 63 -17.53 -35.34 25.87
CA SER A 63 -17.26 -35.58 24.45
C SER A 63 -17.12 -34.25 23.71
N TYR A 64 -16.15 -34.18 22.82
CA TYR A 64 -15.98 -33.01 21.95
C TYR A 64 -17.23 -32.80 21.11
N ASN A 65 -17.79 -31.59 21.15
CA ASN A 65 -18.86 -31.22 20.24
C ASN A 65 -18.22 -30.81 18.92
N GLU A 66 -18.14 -31.77 18.00
CA GLU A 66 -17.55 -31.59 16.68
C GLU A 66 -18.24 -30.46 15.88
N GLY A 67 -19.55 -30.27 16.03
CA GLY A 67 -20.29 -29.19 15.36
C GLY A 67 -19.84 -27.80 15.80
N ILE A 68 -19.62 -27.59 17.11
CA ILE A 68 -19.12 -26.30 17.64
C ILE A 68 -17.69 -26.04 17.15
N ILE A 69 -16.85 -27.07 17.14
CA ILE A 69 -15.47 -26.96 16.66
C ILE A 69 -15.46 -26.60 15.17
N GLN A 70 -16.28 -27.28 14.37
CA GLN A 70 -16.40 -27.03 12.94
C GLN A 70 -16.87 -25.60 12.66
N GLU A 71 -17.91 -25.13 13.35
CA GLU A 71 -18.43 -23.77 13.19
C GLU A 71 -17.36 -22.70 13.49
N LYS A 72 -16.62 -22.87 14.59
CA LYS A 72 -15.52 -21.97 14.95
C LYS A 72 -14.37 -22.01 13.93
N CYS A 73 -14.03 -23.19 13.42
CA CYS A 73 -13.03 -23.35 12.37
C CYS A 73 -13.47 -22.68 11.05
N GLU A 74 -14.74 -22.82 10.66
CA GLU A 74 -15.29 -22.15 9.48
C GLU A 74 -15.27 -20.63 9.61
N ALA A 75 -15.55 -20.10 10.81
CA ALA A 75 -15.41 -18.66 11.09
C ALA A 75 -13.95 -18.19 10.92
N LEU A 76 -12.98 -18.95 11.46
CA LEU A 76 -11.55 -18.65 11.32
C LEU A 76 -11.10 -18.66 9.85
N LEU A 77 -11.54 -19.64 9.06
CA LEU A 77 -11.23 -19.71 7.62
C LEU A 77 -11.76 -18.50 6.85
N LYS A 78 -12.93 -17.98 7.23
CA LYS A 78 -13.47 -16.74 6.64
C LYS A 78 -12.64 -15.52 7.02
N ILE A 79 -12.17 -15.43 8.27
CA ILE A 79 -11.27 -14.35 8.68
C ILE A 79 -9.95 -14.43 7.90
N ASP A 80 -9.40 -15.63 7.71
CA ASP A 80 -8.18 -15.83 6.92
C ASP A 80 -8.34 -15.37 5.47
N SER A 81 -9.45 -15.76 4.83
CA SER A 81 -9.76 -15.29 3.47
C SER A 81 -9.87 -13.77 3.39
N ARG A 82 -10.49 -13.12 4.38
CA ARG A 82 -10.60 -11.65 4.45
C ARG A 82 -9.24 -10.98 4.63
N ILE A 83 -8.33 -11.57 5.42
CA ILE A 83 -6.96 -11.07 5.58
C ILE A 83 -6.22 -11.15 4.25
N GLU A 84 -6.26 -12.30 3.57
CA GLU A 84 -5.59 -12.48 2.27
C GLU A 84 -6.12 -11.50 1.21
N GLU A 85 -7.43 -11.26 1.17
CA GLU A 85 -8.03 -10.26 0.27
C GLU A 85 -7.50 -8.85 0.55
N LYS A 86 -7.40 -8.47 1.83
CA LYS A 86 -6.89 -7.16 2.25
C LYS A 86 -5.39 -7.01 1.98
N GLU A 87 -4.61 -8.07 2.13
CA GLU A 87 -3.20 -8.07 1.78
C GLU A 87 -2.99 -7.87 0.26
N LYS A 88 -3.82 -8.52 -0.57
CA LYS A 88 -3.83 -8.30 -2.03
C LYS A 88 -4.26 -6.88 -2.38
N GLU A 89 -5.24 -6.30 -1.67
CA GLU A 89 -5.65 -4.91 -1.84
C GLU A 89 -4.49 -3.94 -1.52
N LEU A 90 -3.76 -4.19 -0.43
CA LEU A 90 -2.59 -3.42 -0.04
C LEU A 90 -1.47 -3.48 -1.10
N GLU A 91 -1.20 -4.66 -1.66
CA GLU A 91 -0.22 -4.84 -2.73
C GLU A 91 -0.59 -4.04 -3.99
N LYS A 92 -1.87 -4.05 -4.36
CA LYS A 92 -2.38 -3.25 -5.50
C LYS A 92 -2.20 -1.75 -5.28
N VAL A 93 -2.50 -1.23 -4.09
CA VAL A 93 -2.30 0.20 -3.75
C VAL A 93 -0.82 0.60 -3.96
N HIS A 94 0.11 -0.24 -3.52
CA HIS A 94 1.54 -0.01 -3.73
C HIS A 94 1.94 -0.06 -5.21
N GLN A 95 1.42 -1.04 -5.96
CA GLN A 95 1.70 -1.16 -7.39
C GLN A 95 1.15 0.04 -8.18
N GLU A 96 -0.08 0.45 -7.94
CA GLU A 96 -0.71 1.60 -8.60
C GLU A 96 0.05 2.89 -8.34
N ALA A 97 0.52 3.12 -7.12
CA ALA A 97 1.35 4.26 -6.78
C ALA A 97 2.69 4.23 -7.52
N GLN A 98 3.35 3.06 -7.59
CA GLN A 98 4.62 2.91 -8.32
C GLN A 98 4.46 3.10 -9.83
N GLU A 99 3.38 2.59 -10.41
CA GLU A 99 3.04 2.81 -11.83
C GLU A 99 2.78 4.30 -12.11
N ALA A 100 2.01 4.98 -11.25
CA ALA A 100 1.75 6.42 -11.37
C ALA A 100 3.04 7.26 -11.29
N LEU A 101 3.97 6.88 -10.40
CA LEU A 101 5.29 7.50 -10.30
C LEU A 101 6.16 7.23 -11.54
N THR A 102 6.09 6.04 -12.11
CA THR A 102 6.85 5.67 -13.32
C THR A 102 6.35 6.43 -14.55
N ARG A 103 5.03 6.61 -14.68
CA ARG A 103 4.41 7.43 -15.75
C ARG A 103 4.80 8.91 -15.66
N GLN A 104 5.14 9.43 -14.49
CA GLN A 104 5.68 10.80 -14.36
C GLN A 104 7.14 10.90 -14.83
N LYS A 105 7.95 9.86 -14.56
CA LYS A 105 9.38 9.83 -14.90
C LYS A 105 9.67 9.57 -16.38
N SER A 106 8.78 8.88 -17.11
CA SER A 106 8.97 8.58 -18.54
C SER A 106 8.95 9.80 -19.47
N SER A 107 8.77 11.01 -18.93
CA SER A 107 8.83 12.26 -19.68
C SER A 107 10.22 12.90 -19.73
N SER A 108 11.22 12.40 -18.99
CA SER A 108 12.59 12.91 -19.04
C SER A 108 13.50 12.07 -19.94
N SER A 109 14.05 12.67 -21.00
CA SER A 109 15.09 12.04 -21.84
C SER A 109 16.49 12.30 -21.26
N LEU A 110 17.47 11.45 -21.57
CA LEU A 110 18.86 11.67 -21.18
C LEU A 110 19.63 12.35 -22.32
N CYS A 111 20.33 13.44 -22.00
CA CYS A 111 21.23 14.08 -22.96
C CYS A 111 22.52 13.26 -23.12
N THR A 112 23.20 13.41 -24.26
CA THR A 112 24.53 12.82 -24.52
C THR A 112 25.59 13.22 -23.49
N CYS A 113 25.41 14.34 -22.80
CA CYS A 113 26.28 14.78 -21.70
C CYS A 113 25.86 14.25 -20.31
N GLY A 114 24.90 13.31 -20.26
CA GLY A 114 24.43 12.67 -19.02
C GLY A 114 23.47 13.50 -18.18
N ALA A 115 22.93 14.59 -18.70
CA ALA A 115 21.95 15.42 -18.00
C ALA A 115 20.52 14.92 -18.26
N GLU A 116 19.67 14.89 -17.23
CA GLU A 116 18.23 14.68 -17.38
C GLU A 116 17.60 15.90 -18.08
N ILE A 117 16.92 15.62 -19.18
CA ILE A 117 16.23 16.61 -20.00
C ILE A 117 14.75 16.52 -19.68
N PRO A 118 14.11 17.62 -19.23
CA PRO A 118 12.67 17.63 -19.04
C PRO A 118 11.93 17.56 -20.39
N PRO A 119 10.69 17.04 -20.41
CA PRO A 119 9.88 16.99 -21.63
C PRO A 119 9.75 18.39 -22.23
N ASN A 120 9.94 18.51 -23.56
CA ASN A 120 9.91 19.75 -24.35
C ASN A 120 11.11 20.71 -24.26
N ALA A 121 12.25 20.30 -23.71
CA ALA A 121 13.47 21.12 -23.80
C ALA A 121 14.04 21.12 -25.23
N LYS A 122 14.30 22.30 -25.81
CA LYS A 122 14.94 22.45 -27.13
C LYS A 122 16.47 22.34 -27.08
N PHE A 123 17.05 22.57 -25.89
CA PHE A 123 18.49 22.56 -25.64
C PHE A 123 18.78 21.99 -24.25
N CYS A 124 19.92 21.33 -24.08
CA CYS A 124 20.36 20.82 -22.79
C CYS A 124 20.84 21.97 -21.89
N GLY A 125 20.26 22.10 -20.70
CA GLY A 125 20.64 23.14 -19.73
C GLY A 125 22.06 23.00 -19.15
N LYS A 126 22.70 21.84 -19.31
CA LYS A 126 24.05 21.58 -18.78
C LYS A 126 25.16 21.71 -19.83
N CYS A 127 24.94 21.22 -21.04
CA CYS A 127 25.95 21.21 -22.11
C CYS A 127 25.59 22.04 -23.35
N GLY A 128 24.40 22.66 -23.40
CA GLY A 128 23.98 23.53 -24.49
C GLY A 128 23.61 22.80 -25.80
N THR A 129 23.78 21.48 -25.85
CA THR A 129 23.44 20.66 -27.04
C THR A 129 21.97 20.77 -27.39
N LYS A 130 21.67 20.99 -28.67
CA LYS A 130 20.30 20.96 -29.19
C LYS A 130 19.75 19.54 -29.14
N LEU A 131 18.52 19.41 -28.64
CA LEU A 131 17.87 18.14 -28.31
C LEU A 131 16.95 17.65 -29.42
#